data_AF-A0AAN8ZNE5-F1
#
_entry.id   AF-A0AAN8ZNE5-F1
#
_cell.length_a   1.000
_cell.length_b   1.000
_cell.length_c   1.000
_cell.angle_alpha   90.00
_cell.angle_beta   90.00
_cell.angle_gamma   90.00
#
_symmetry.space_group_name_H-M   'P 1'
#
loop_
_entity.id
_entity.type
_entity.pdbx_description
1 polymer ?
#
loop_
_entity_poly.entity_id
_entity_poly.type
_entity_poly.pdbx_seq_one_letter_code
_entity_poly.pdbx_strand_id
1 'polypeptide(L)' 'MSTHFHRFDLQSLQEIAPAGPPQDVSVHLVNLTRAVVTWRPPEADLQHGHITGYQILIPRDIR' A
#
# COMPACT_ATOMS: atom_id res chain seq x y z
N MET A 1 -16.79 -33.44 31.94
CA MET A 1 -16.35 -33.42 30.53
C MET A 1 -16.37 -31.97 30.09
N SER A 2 -15.25 -31.26 30.24
CA SER A 2 -15.19 -29.82 29.97
C SER A 2 -14.55 -29.62 28.60
N THR A 3 -15.36 -29.32 27.60
CA THR A 3 -14.82 -28.92 26.30
C THR A 3 -14.46 -27.44 26.37
N HIS A 4 -13.17 -27.18 26.54
CA HIS A 4 -12.61 -25.83 26.46
C HIS A 4 -12.34 -25.53 24.98
N PHE A 5 -13.29 -24.88 24.30
CA PHE A 5 -13.08 -24.37 22.95
C PHE A 5 -12.40 -23.00 23.04
N HIS A 6 -11.07 -22.98 22.90
CA HIS A 6 -10.35 -21.73 22.71
C HIS A 6 -10.20 -21.45 21.20
N ARG A 7 -10.72 -20.28 20.82
CA ARG A 7 -10.29 -19.43 19.70
C ARG A 7 -10.73 -19.84 18.28
N PHE A 8 -11.84 -19.24 17.82
CA PHE A 8 -11.85 -18.68 16.48
C PHE A 8 -10.77 -17.60 16.46
N ASP A 9 -9.63 -17.87 15.83
CA ASP A 9 -8.59 -16.87 15.66
C ASP A 9 -9.05 -15.92 14.56
N LEU A 10 -9.83 -14.91 14.93
CA LEU A 10 -10.23 -13.83 14.03
C LEU A 10 -9.03 -12.97 13.58
N GLN A 11 -7.79 -13.32 13.97
CA GLN A 11 -6.58 -12.61 13.53
C GLN A 11 -6.25 -12.83 12.05
N SER A 12 -6.95 -13.71 11.31
CA SER A 12 -6.60 -14.05 9.93
C SER A 12 -7.55 -13.56 8.82
N LEU A 13 -8.47 -12.62 9.08
CA LEU A 13 -8.91 -11.70 8.00
C LEU A 13 -7.80 -10.67 7.76
N GLN A 14 -6.58 -11.17 7.60
CA GLN A 14 -5.39 -10.37 7.39
C GLN A 14 -5.54 -9.77 6.00
N GLU A 15 -5.72 -8.45 5.96
CA GLU A 15 -5.65 -7.70 4.72
C GLU A 15 -4.39 -8.13 3.97
N ILE A 16 -4.56 -8.59 2.73
CA ILE A 16 -3.44 -9.06 1.91
C ILE A 16 -2.75 -7.80 1.36
N ALA A 17 -1.45 -7.89 1.08
CA ALA A 17 -0.76 -6.81 0.40
C ALA A 17 -1.57 -6.33 -0.83
N PRO A 18 -1.70 -5.02 -1.05
CA PRO A 18 -2.34 -4.50 -2.24
C PRO A 18 -1.70 -5.12 -3.48
N ALA A 19 -2.51 -5.69 -4.37
CA ALA A 19 -2.05 -6.37 -5.57
C ALA A 19 -1.90 -5.44 -6.78
N GLY A 20 -2.33 -4.18 -6.64
CA GLY A 20 -2.31 -3.17 -7.70
C GLY A 20 -1.38 -1.99 -7.39
N PRO A 21 -0.77 -1.38 -8.41
CA PRO A 21 0.04 -0.17 -8.24
C PRO A 21 -0.84 1.06 -7.94
N PRO A 22 -0.28 2.15 -7.40
CA PRO A 22 -0.95 3.45 -7.36
C PRO A 22 -1.30 3.92 -8.78
N GLN A 23 -2.44 4.60 -8.92
CA GLN A 23 -2.91 5.16 -10.18
C GLN A 23 -2.43 6.61 -10.37
N ASP A 24 -2.37 7.07 -11.61
CA ASP A 24 -2.06 8.46 -11.98
C ASP A 24 -0.83 9.04 -11.26
N VAL A 25 0.25 8.25 -11.19
CA VAL A 25 1.51 8.70 -10.59
C VAL A 25 2.08 9.83 -11.44
N SER A 26 2.17 11.02 -10.86
CA SER A 26 2.78 12.18 -11.50
C SER A 26 3.81 12.84 -10.58
N VAL A 27 4.79 13.48 -11.21
CA VAL A 27 5.86 14.19 -10.53
C VAL A 27 5.99 15.58 -11.14
N HIS A 28 5.92 16.60 -10.29
CA HIS A 28 6.10 17.99 -10.68
C HIS A 28 7.28 18.58 -9.92
N LEU A 29 8.28 19.08 -10.66
CA LEU A 29 9.39 19.81 -10.06
C LEU A 29 8.88 21.17 -9.58
N VAL A 30 9.06 21.43 -8.30
CA VAL A 30 8.85 22.76 -7.70
C VAL A 30 10.09 23.62 -7.92
N ASN A 31 11.28 23.02 -7.81
CA ASN A 31 12.57 23.62 -8.14
C ASN A 31 13.63 22.51 -8.32
N LEU A 32 14.91 22.88 -8.46
CA LEU A 32 16.02 21.94 -8.67
C LEU A 32 16.23 20.91 -7.54
N THR A 33 15.65 21.12 -6.36
CA THR A 33 15.84 20.23 -5.19
C THR A 33 14.53 19.75 -4.58
N ARG A 34 13.38 20.12 -5.15
CA ARG A 34 12.06 19.78 -4.61
C ARG A 34 11.12 19.33 -5.72
N ALA A 35 10.44 18.21 -5.48
CA ALA A 35 9.38 17.71 -6.32
C ALA A 35 8.13 17.44 -5.47
N VAL A 36 6.97 17.58 -6.09
CA VAL A 36 5.69 17.11 -5.58
C VAL A 36 5.34 15.85 -6.36
N VAL A 37 5.05 14.78 -5.64
CA VAL A 37 4.62 13.50 -6.20
C VAL A 37 3.16 13.32 -5.80
N THR A 38 2.30 13.02 -6.77
CA THR A 38 0.86 12.76 -6.53
C THR A 38 0.46 11.43 -7.14
N TRP A 39 -0.51 10.77 -6.53
CA TRP A 39 -1.08 9.50 -6.98
C TRP A 39 -2.48 9.31 -6.42
N ARG A 40 -3.24 8.41 -7.04
CA ARG A 40 -4.51 7.86 -6.54
C ARG A 40 -4.28 6.43 -6.00
N PRO A 41 -5.16 5.93 -5.11
CA PRO A 41 -5.06 4.56 -4.62
C PRO A 41 -5.19 3.53 -5.76
N PRO A 42 -4.73 2.28 -5.57
CA PRO A 42 -5.02 1.19 -6.49
C PRO A 42 -6.53 1.01 -6.72
N GLU A 43 -6.93 0.31 -7.78
CA GLU A 43 -8.33 -0.06 -7.97
C GLU A 43 -8.85 -0.83 -6.76
N ALA A 44 -10.10 -0.60 -6.37
CA ALA A 44 -10.66 -1.12 -5.11
C ALA A 44 -10.49 -2.65 -4.97
N ASP A 45 -10.72 -3.37 -6.07
CA ASP A 45 -10.60 -4.83 -6.13
C ASP A 45 -9.14 -5.32 -5.94
N LEU A 46 -8.16 -4.43 -6.10
CA LEU A 46 -6.74 -4.72 -5.93
C LEU A 46 -6.16 -4.22 -4.60
N GLN A 47 -6.95 -3.54 -3.77
CA GLN A 47 -6.46 -3.02 -2.47
C GLN A 47 -6.37 -4.14 -1.42
N HIS A 48 -7.25 -5.15 -1.51
CA HIS A 48 -7.32 -6.30 -0.59
C HIS A 48 -7.32 -5.93 0.90
N GLY A 49 -7.81 -4.74 1.23
CA GLY A 49 -7.77 -4.15 2.56
C GLY A 49 -7.59 -2.64 2.51
N HIS A 50 -7.45 -2.01 3.67
CA HIS A 50 -7.15 -0.59 3.78
C HIS A 50 -5.68 -0.29 3.44
N ILE A 51 -5.45 0.71 2.59
CA ILE A 51 -4.10 1.18 2.31
C ILE A 51 -3.51 1.83 3.57
N THR A 52 -2.41 1.26 4.07
CA THR A 52 -1.72 1.73 5.29
C THR A 52 -0.52 2.64 5.00
N GLY A 53 0.00 2.65 3.77
CA GLY A 53 1.11 3.50 3.38
C GLY A 53 1.61 3.26 1.95
N TYR A 54 2.54 4.12 1.53
CA TYR A 54 3.24 4.03 0.24
C TYR A 54 4.74 4.16 0.46
N GLN A 55 5.54 3.49 -0.38
CA GLN A 55 6.99 3.61 -0.38
C GLN A 55 7.45 4.30 -1.66
N ILE A 56 8.24 5.37 -1.51
CA ILE A 56 8.87 6.07 -2.62
C ILE A 56 10.31 5.59 -2.72
N LEU A 57 10.67 4.99 -3.87
CA LEU A 57 12.02 4.53 -4.16
C LEU A 57 12.65 5.46 -5.21
N ILE A 58 13.73 6.14 -4.83
CA ILE A 58 14.50 7.00 -5.72
C ILE A 58 15.82 6.28 -6.04
N PRO A 59 15.95 5.64 -7.22
CA PRO A 59 17.20 5.01 -7.60
C PRO A 59 18.29 6.06 -7.77
N ARG A 60 19.50 5.73 -7.30
CA ARG A 60 20.65 6.64 -7.26
C ARG A 60 21.34 6.84 -8.62
N ASP A 61 20.90 6.13 -9.66
CA ASP A 61 21.58 6.10 -10.96
C ASP A 61 20.53 5.98 -12.08
N ILE A 62 20.48 6.96 -12.98
CA ILE A 62 19.80 6.86 -14.27
C ILE A 62 20.93 6.84 -15.29
N ARG A 63 21.33 5.65 -15.73
CA ARG A 63 22.31 5.49 -16.82
C ARG A 63 21.68 5.77 -18.17
#